data_AF-A0A3D2FQE0-F1
#
_entry.id   AF-A0A3D2FQE0-F1
#
_cell.length_a   1.000
_cell.length_b   1.000
_cell.length_c   1.000
_cell.angle_alpha   90.00
_cell.angle_beta   90.00
_cell.angle_gamma   90.00
#
_symmetry.space_group_name_H-M   'P 1'
#
loop_
_entity.id
_entity.type
_entity.pdbx_description
1 polymer ?
#
loop_
_entity_poly.entity_id
_entity_poly.type
_entity_poly.pdbx_seq_one_letter_code
_entity_poly.pdbx_strand_id
1 'polypeptide(L)'
;SDSLKQFQDWQDPKAILDECQLIVAIRPGFRPSDIPNWILAKVQFANIPRIEISSTQIRERWVEDKTIRYMVTQPVWTFINKHNLY
;
A
#
# COMPACT_ATOMS: atom_id res chain seq x y z
N SER A 1 -5.64 1.91 2.53
CA SER A 1 -6.50 3.11 2.65
C SER A 1 -6.27 4.11 1.53
N ASP A 2 -5.02 4.47 1.23
CA ASP A 2 -4.71 5.60 0.34
C ASP A 2 -5.24 5.35 -1.09
N SER A 3 -5.02 4.15 -1.62
CA SER A 3 -5.59 3.71 -2.90
C SER A 3 -7.12 3.58 -2.87
N LEU A 4 -7.74 3.26 -1.72
CA LEU A 4 -9.20 3.16 -1.62
C LEU A 4 -9.86 4.54 -1.83
N LYS A 5 -9.22 5.63 -1.39
CA LYS A 5 -9.72 7.00 -1.62
C LYS A 5 -9.81 7.36 -3.10
N GLN A 6 -8.91 6.81 -3.92
CA GLN A 6 -8.86 7.02 -5.37
C GLN A 6 -9.61 5.92 -6.15
N PHE A 7 -10.17 4.92 -5.47
CA PHE A 7 -10.74 3.75 -6.14
C PHE A 7 -11.93 4.12 -7.03
N GLN A 8 -12.70 5.14 -6.67
CA GLN A 8 -13.81 5.65 -7.50
C GLN A 8 -13.34 6.22 -8.84
N ASP A 9 -12.07 6.62 -8.95
CA ASP A 9 -11.47 7.22 -10.14
C ASP A 9 -10.77 6.18 -11.02
N TRP A 10 -10.76 4.90 -10.61
CA TRP A 10 -10.21 3.82 -11.42
C TRP A 10 -11.08 3.56 -12.66
N GLN A 11 -10.52 2.89 -13.66
CA GLN A 11 -11.29 2.44 -14.80
C GLN A 11 -12.28 1.36 -14.37
N ASP A 12 -13.57 1.61 -14.62
CA ASP A 12 -14.70 0.71 -14.34
C ASP A 12 -14.70 0.12 -12.92
N PRO A 13 -14.75 0.96 -11.86
CA PRO A 13 -14.56 0.51 -10.49
C PRO A 13 -15.70 -0.39 -9.99
N LYS A 14 -16.89 -0.27 -10.59
CA LYS A 14 -18.03 -1.16 -10.30
C LYS A 14 -17.79 -2.58 -10.81
N ALA A 15 -17.23 -2.73 -12.01
CA ALA A 15 -16.93 -4.04 -12.57
C ALA A 15 -15.94 -4.78 -11.67
N ILE A 16 -14.91 -4.09 -11.16
CA ILE A 16 -13.96 -4.67 -10.19
C ILE A 16 -14.68 -5.21 -8.95
N LEU A 17 -15.65 -4.46 -8.40
CA LEU A 17 -16.43 -4.89 -7.23
C LEU A 17 -17.43 -6.02 -7.52
N ASP A 18 -17.75 -6.26 -8.79
CA ASP A 18 -18.63 -7.36 -9.22
C ASP A 18 -17.83 -8.63 -9.51
N GLU A 19 -16.58 -8.49 -9.98
CA GLU A 19 -15.70 -9.59 -10.35
C GLU A 19 -14.87 -10.13 -9.16
N CYS A 20 -14.61 -9.32 -8.13
CA CYS A 20 -13.82 -9.76 -6.99
C CYS A 20 -14.21 -9.12 -5.66
N GLN A 21 -13.76 -9.76 -4.57
CA GLN A 21 -13.90 -9.24 -3.23
C GLN A 21 -12.71 -8.33 -2.89
N LEU A 22 -12.99 -7.04 -2.71
CA LEU A 22 -11.96 -6.06 -2.36
C LEU A 22 -11.67 -6.06 -0.85
N ILE A 23 -10.46 -6.50 -0.49
CA ILE A 23 -9.95 -6.46 0.89
C ILE A 23 -9.08 -5.21 1.09
N VAL A 24 -9.40 -4.41 2.11
CA VAL A 24 -8.73 -3.13 2.36
C VAL A 24 -7.99 -3.15 3.70
N ALA A 25 -6.68 -2.96 3.62
CA ALA A 25 -5.84 -2.65 4.76
C ALA A 25 -6.02 -1.19 5.22
N ILE A 26 -6.32 -1.00 6.51
CA ILE A 26 -6.49 0.34 7.11
C ILE A 26 -5.12 0.91 7.52
N ARG A 27 -4.84 2.17 7.17
CA ARG A 27 -3.71 2.96 7.70
C ARG A 27 -4.22 4.09 8.60
N PRO A 28 -3.38 4.63 9.51
CA PRO A 28 -3.73 5.82 10.30
C PRO A 28 -4.20 6.98 9.43
N GLY A 29 -5.20 7.73 9.90
CA GLY A 29 -5.77 8.86 9.15
C GLY A 29 -6.82 8.49 8.09
N PHE A 30 -7.17 7.21 7.95
CA PHE A 30 -8.31 6.79 7.14
C PHE A 30 -9.64 7.10 7.84
N ARG A 31 -10.55 7.76 7.11
CA ARG A 31 -11.92 8.01 7.55
C ARG A 31 -12.89 7.33 6.57
N PRO A 32 -13.76 6.42 7.03
CA PRO A 32 -14.76 5.79 6.17
C PRO A 32 -15.68 6.80 5.48
N SER A 33 -15.93 7.94 6.11
CA SER A 33 -16.74 9.05 5.55
C SER A 33 -16.23 9.60 4.23
N ASP A 34 -14.94 9.39 3.90
CA ASP A 34 -14.34 9.88 2.67
C ASP A 34 -14.67 8.98 1.46
N ILE A 35 -15.33 7.84 1.67
CA ILE A 35 -15.57 6.81 0.66
C ILE A 35 -17.06 6.75 0.30
N PRO A 36 -17.42 6.73 -1.00
CA PRO A 36 -18.79 6.51 -1.44
C PRO A 36 -19.43 5.24 -0.86
N ASN A 37 -20.68 5.36 -0.42
CA ASN A 37 -21.42 4.26 0.22
C ASN A 37 -21.50 2.98 -0.63
N TRP A 38 -21.59 3.11 -1.96
CA TRP A 38 -21.66 1.96 -2.87
C TRP A 38 -20.35 1.15 -2.90
N ILE A 39 -19.22 1.77 -2.59
CA ILE A 39 -17.94 1.09 -2.40
C ILE A 39 -17.91 0.46 -1.02
N LEU A 40 -18.22 1.24 0.03
CA LEU A 40 -18.21 0.76 1.42
C LEU A 40 -19.05 -0.51 1.62
N ALA A 41 -20.19 -0.61 0.92
CA ALA A 41 -21.08 -1.76 1.00
C ALA A 41 -20.49 -3.06 0.42
N LYS A 42 -19.42 -2.99 -0.40
CA LYS A 42 -18.83 -4.12 -1.12
C LYS A 42 -17.36 -4.40 -0.75
N VAL A 43 -16.78 -3.66 0.20
CA VAL A 43 -15.39 -3.87 0.66
C VAL A 43 -15.35 -4.53 2.03
N GLN A 44 -14.32 -5.34 2.27
CA GLN A 44 -14.03 -5.87 3.60
C GLN A 44 -12.72 -5.27 4.12
N PHE A 45 -12.74 -4.78 5.36
CA PHE A 45 -11.55 -4.27 6.00
C PHE A 45 -10.78 -5.38 6.71
N ALA A 46 -9.46 -5.43 6.50
CA ALA A 46 -8.58 -6.36 7.20
C ALA A 46 -7.91 -5.67 8.40
N ASN A 47 -7.94 -6.34 9.55
CA ASN A 47 -7.17 -5.94 10.72
C ASN A 47 -5.74 -6.47 10.59
N ILE A 48 -4.86 -5.68 10.00
CA ILE A 48 -3.45 -6.05 9.79
C ILE A 48 -2.52 -5.32 10.78
N PRO A 49 -1.39 -5.93 11.16
CA PRO A 49 -0.36 -5.24 11.93
C PRO A 49 0.10 -3.96 11.25
N ARG A 50 0.32 -2.93 12.05
CA ARG A 50 0.81 -1.65 11.55
C ARG A 50 2.31 -1.77 11.26
N ILE A 51 2.67 -1.54 10.01
CA ILE A 51 4.06 -1.45 9.57
C ILE A 51 4.25 -0.08 8.94
N GLU A 52 4.97 0.80 9.63
CA GLU A 52 5.29 2.14 9.15
C GLU A 52 6.51 2.09 8.25
N ILE A 53 6.28 1.71 6.99
CA ILE A 53 7.31 1.62 5.97
C ILE A 53 6.77 2.15 4.63
N SER A 54 7.62 2.86 3.89
CA SER A 54 7.31 3.30 2.53
C SER A 54 8.49 3.14 1.59
N SER A 55 8.20 2.92 0.31
CA SER A 55 9.24 2.83 -0.73
C SER A 55 10.04 4.12 -0.87
N THR A 56 9.41 5.27 -0.66
CA THR A 56 10.09 6.59 -0.65
C THR A 56 11.16 6.63 0.44
N GLN A 57 10.78 6.30 1.67
CA GLN A 57 11.71 6.25 2.80
C GLN A 57 12.85 5.24 2.59
N ILE A 58 12.57 4.08 1.98
CA ILE A 58 13.61 3.08 1.67
C ILE A 58 14.64 3.65 0.68
N ARG A 59 14.17 4.28 -0.41
CA ARG A 59 15.06 4.85 -1.44
C ARG A 59 15.89 6.01 -0.90
N GLU A 60 15.27 6.93 -0.16
CA GLU A 60 15.97 8.05 0.48
C GLU A 60 17.08 7.54 1.41
N ARG A 61 16.76 6.59 2.31
CA ARG A 61 17.75 5.99 3.20
C ARG A 61 18.88 5.31 2.43
N TRP A 62 18.56 4.59 1.36
CA TRP A 62 19.56 3.90 0.56
C TRP A 62 20.58 4.86 -0.05
N VAL A 63 20.10 5.95 -0.67
CA VAL A 63 20.96 6.99 -1.26
C VAL A 63 21.78 7.74 -0.19
N GLU A 64 21.23 7.88 1.02
CA GLU A 64 21.90 8.49 2.17
C GLU A 64 22.86 7.54 2.92
N ASP A 65 23.18 6.36 2.37
CA ASP A 65 24.01 5.32 2.99
C ASP A 65 23.51 4.87 4.37
N LYS A 66 22.18 4.92 4.58
CA LYS A 66 21.51 4.43 5.78
C LYS A 66 21.03 3.01 5.58
N THR A 67 21.17 2.19 6.62
CA THR A 67 20.69 0.80 6.59
C THR A 67 19.18 0.71 6.33
N ILE A 68 18.79 -0.22 5.46
CA ILE A 68 17.41 -0.64 5.20
C ILE A 68 17.17 -2.09 5.67
N ARG A 69 18.04 -2.63 6.52
CA ARG A 69 17.88 -3.98 7.09
C ARG A 69 16.57 -4.05 7.88
N TYR A 70 15.81 -5.14 7.71
CA TYR A 70 14.46 -5.34 8.25
C TYR A 70 13.35 -4.47 7.64
N MET A 71 13.69 -3.50 6.79
CA MET A 71 12.72 -2.77 5.97
C MET A 71 12.40 -3.54 4.68
N VAL A 72 13.37 -4.33 4.20
CA VAL A 72 13.20 -5.24 3.07
C VAL A 72 13.65 -6.64 3.45
N THR A 73 13.21 -7.63 2.68
CA THR A 73 13.71 -9.00 2.83
C THR A 73 15.17 -9.08 2.39
N GLN A 74 15.91 -10.06 2.91
CA GLN A 74 17.32 -10.25 2.55
C GLN A 74 17.54 -10.41 1.03
N PRO A 75 16.72 -11.17 0.27
CA PRO A 75 16.89 -11.26 -1.17
C PRO A 75 16.73 -9.91 -1.89
N VAL A 76 15.79 -9.07 -1.45
CA VAL A 76 15.59 -7.73 -2.01
C VAL A 76 16.77 -6.82 -1.70
N TRP A 77 17.29 -6.86 -0.47
CA TRP A 77 18.50 -6.11 -0.10
C TRP A 77 19.68 -6.49 -1.00
N THR A 78 19.93 -7.79 -1.17
CA THR A 78 21.02 -8.30 -2.03
C THR A 78 20.83 -7.85 -3.47
N PHE A 79 19.60 -7.84 -3.97
CA PHE A 79 19.30 -7.39 -5.33
C PHE A 79 19.60 -5.90 -5.52
N ILE A 80 19.10 -5.03 -4.62
CA ILE A 80 19.37 -3.59 -4.67
C ILE A 80 20.89 -3.33 -4.65
N ASN A 81 21.62 -3.98 -3.74
CA ASN A 81 23.06 -3.81 -3.61
C ASN A 81 23.83 -4.29 -4.86
N LYS A 82 23.49 -5.47 -5.38
CA LYS A 82 24.17 -6.07 -6.54
C LYS A 82 23.97 -5.25 -7.82
N HIS A 83 22.78 -4.67 -7.98
CA HIS A 83 22.41 -3.97 -9.20
C HIS A 83 22.58 -2.44 -9.09
N ASN A 84 23.08 -1.94 -7.96
CA ASN A 84 23.20 -0.51 -7.66
C ASN A 84 21.92 0.26 -8.02
N LEU A 85 20.79 -0.23 -7.51
CA LEU A 85 19.48 0.39 -7.74
C LEU A 85 19.29 1.57 -6.81
N TYR A 86 18.64 2.60 -7.36
CA TYR A 86 18.46 3.94 -6.77
C TYR A 86 19.76 4.74 -6.68
#